data_AF-A0A9J6DSX4-F1
#
_entry.id   AF-A0A9J6DSX4-F1
#
_cell.length_a   1.000
_cell.length_b   1.000
_cell.length_c   1.000
_cell.angle_alpha   90.00
_cell.angle_beta   90.00
_cell.angle_gamma   90.00
#
_symmetry.space_group_name_H-M   'P 1'
#
loop_
_entity.id
_entity.type
_entity.pdbx_description
1 polymer ?
#
loop_
_entity_poly.entity_id
_entity_poly.type
_entity_poly.pdbx_seq_one_letter_code
_entity_poly.pdbx_strand_id
1 'polypeptide(L)'
;MPADATREELATSAQCAVNTIETATTASCKAAAISDHSDKNFMPVLNLAPVFGPSVLYKIVEDVENETPANSSFEENNASMDVVADLISGYTWFFEVDPAEMEKEKRIQAAMDLLREAKIAQRPAGDILVGVYVYSKDWGHCINVKLSPAMTAGALCKHTMQQLNIKEPINKMAVFEVVCDQDLERPLHHSEPVLSVVVRWANWDASFAKSNYLCIKNNYVYDEIAPLVSNRQPLSVFSELRYAEARQKSFKKSVLEFTGGKITQYKDSKASQLLNQWNIEDVLWFMGTRDRPFFGNCVSLATQEEFEKWLAAMLNAEFPKGIFPPAPEPIPDLLS
;
A
#
# COMPACT_ATOMS: atom_id res chain seq x y z
N MET A 1 -61.32 22.33 -11.77
CA MET A 1 -60.33 22.77 -12.77
C MET A 1 -58.98 22.42 -12.19
N PRO A 2 -58.23 21.44 -12.74
CA PRO A 2 -56.89 21.15 -12.25
C PRO A 2 -55.92 22.23 -12.73
N ALA A 3 -54.99 22.63 -11.86
CA ALA A 3 -53.99 23.65 -12.11
C ALA A 3 -52.98 23.16 -13.14
N ASP A 4 -52.70 24.00 -14.14
CA ASP A 4 -51.69 23.78 -15.17
C ASP A 4 -50.30 23.93 -14.52
N ALA A 5 -49.52 22.84 -14.47
CA ALA A 5 -48.15 22.89 -14.00
C ALA A 5 -47.34 23.84 -14.90
N THR A 6 -46.53 24.71 -14.30
CA THR A 6 -45.77 25.69 -15.08
C THR A 6 -44.68 24.99 -15.89
N ARG A 7 -44.37 25.51 -17.07
CA ARG A 7 -43.40 24.92 -18.02
C ARG A 7 -42.00 24.71 -17.42
N GLU A 8 -41.68 25.43 -16.36
CA GLU A 8 -40.42 25.36 -15.60
C GLU A 8 -40.42 24.18 -14.60
N GLU A 9 -41.55 23.89 -13.96
CA GLU A 9 -41.71 22.70 -13.09
C GLU A 9 -41.62 21.39 -13.90
N LEU A 10 -42.23 21.36 -15.08
CA LEU A 10 -42.12 20.22 -16.00
C LEU A 10 -40.68 19.98 -16.49
N ALA A 11 -39.90 21.05 -16.71
CA ALA A 11 -38.50 20.95 -17.13
C ALA A 11 -37.59 20.44 -16.01
N THR A 12 -37.78 20.93 -14.79
CA THR A 12 -37.04 20.47 -13.60
C THR A 12 -37.36 19.01 -13.27
N SER A 13 -38.63 18.61 -13.33
CA SER A 13 -39.06 17.22 -13.13
C SER A 13 -38.47 16.28 -14.18
N ALA A 14 -38.45 16.69 -15.44
CA ALA A 14 -37.81 15.92 -16.52
C ALA A 14 -36.30 15.76 -16.31
N GLN A 15 -35.60 16.82 -15.89
CA GLN A 15 -34.16 16.76 -15.62
C GLN A 15 -33.84 15.87 -14.41
N CYS A 16 -34.67 15.90 -13.37
CA CYS A 16 -34.55 15.01 -12.21
C CYS A 16 -34.72 13.54 -12.60
N ALA A 17 -35.71 13.24 -13.45
CA ALA A 17 -35.94 11.90 -13.99
C ALA A 17 -34.74 11.40 -14.81
N VAL A 18 -34.17 12.25 -15.69
CA VAL A 18 -32.98 11.91 -16.50
C VAL A 18 -31.77 11.59 -15.61
N ASN A 19 -31.47 12.44 -14.62
CA ASN A 19 -30.34 12.23 -13.72
C ASN A 19 -30.50 10.94 -12.86
N THR A 20 -31.74 10.62 -12.49
CA THR A 20 -32.07 9.41 -11.74
C THR A 20 -31.87 8.16 -12.59
N ILE A 21 -32.31 8.20 -13.85
CA ILE A 21 -32.10 7.11 -14.82
C ILE A 21 -30.60 6.90 -15.05
N GLU A 22 -29.80 7.94 -15.30
CA GLU A 22 -28.36 7.81 -15.51
C GLU A 22 -27.62 7.20 -14.31
N THR A 23 -28.02 7.59 -13.09
CA THR A 23 -27.45 7.06 -11.85
C THR A 23 -27.81 5.59 -11.68
N ALA A 24 -29.07 5.22 -11.93
CA ALA A 24 -29.55 3.84 -11.87
C ALA A 24 -28.87 2.96 -12.93
N THR A 25 -28.70 3.45 -14.17
CA THR A 25 -27.99 2.76 -15.25
C THR A 25 -26.55 2.45 -14.85
N THR A 26 -25.83 3.46 -14.33
CA THR A 26 -24.41 3.34 -13.99
C THR A 26 -24.19 2.39 -12.80
N ALA A 27 -25.04 2.49 -11.78
CA ALA A 27 -24.98 1.62 -10.62
C ALA A 27 -25.31 0.16 -10.98
N SER A 28 -26.34 -0.04 -11.81
CA SER A 28 -26.76 -1.37 -12.25
C SER A 28 -25.75 -2.03 -13.17
N CYS A 29 -25.09 -1.26 -14.04
CA CYS A 29 -23.98 -1.74 -14.87
C CYS A 29 -22.83 -2.30 -14.02
N LYS A 30 -22.39 -1.53 -13.01
CA LYS A 30 -21.31 -1.95 -12.10
C LYS A 30 -21.70 -3.17 -11.28
N ALA A 31 -22.92 -3.18 -10.74
CA ALA A 31 -23.42 -4.29 -9.94
C ALA A 31 -23.62 -5.56 -10.78
N ALA A 32 -24.08 -5.46 -12.03
CA ALA A 32 -24.16 -6.57 -12.97
C ALA A 32 -22.78 -7.15 -13.27
N ALA A 33 -21.79 -6.30 -13.57
CA ALA A 33 -20.41 -6.75 -13.79
C ALA A 33 -19.80 -7.47 -12.55
N ILE A 34 -20.13 -7.01 -11.33
CA ILE A 34 -19.69 -7.69 -10.10
C ILE A 34 -20.42 -9.03 -9.93
N SER A 35 -21.73 -9.08 -10.19
CA SER A 35 -22.55 -10.29 -10.09
C SER A 35 -22.15 -11.38 -11.08
N ASP A 36 -21.76 -11.01 -12.30
CA ASP A 36 -21.26 -11.94 -13.33
C ASP A 36 -20.02 -12.72 -12.88
N HIS A 37 -19.34 -12.25 -11.83
CA HIS A 37 -18.18 -12.89 -11.22
C HIS A 37 -18.47 -13.47 -9.83
N SER A 38 -19.75 -13.70 -9.49
CA SER A 38 -20.19 -14.20 -8.19
C SER A 38 -19.54 -15.53 -7.79
N ASP A 39 -19.20 -16.40 -8.75
CA ASP A 39 -18.45 -17.64 -8.51
C ASP A 39 -17.02 -17.40 -7.96
N LYS A 40 -16.43 -16.24 -8.23
CA LYS A 40 -15.07 -15.86 -7.80
C LYS A 40 -15.07 -14.90 -6.60
N ASN A 41 -15.99 -13.94 -6.56
CA ASN A 41 -16.02 -12.90 -5.54
C ASN A 41 -17.06 -13.16 -4.43
N PHE A 42 -17.88 -14.21 -4.55
CA PHE A 42 -18.95 -14.59 -3.63
C PHE A 42 -20.01 -13.50 -3.41
N MET A 43 -20.20 -12.64 -4.40
CA MET A 43 -21.20 -11.56 -4.40
C MET A 43 -22.28 -11.79 -5.47
N PRO A 44 -23.24 -12.70 -5.23
CA PRO A 44 -24.43 -12.82 -6.08
C PRO A 44 -25.35 -11.60 -5.95
N VAL A 45 -26.31 -11.47 -6.87
CA VAL A 45 -27.34 -10.40 -6.87
C VAL A 45 -28.00 -10.24 -5.50
N LEU A 46 -28.29 -11.34 -4.81
CA LEU A 46 -28.88 -11.34 -3.46
C LEU A 46 -28.05 -10.58 -2.42
N ASN A 47 -26.71 -10.57 -2.57
CA ASN A 47 -25.82 -9.84 -1.69
C ASN A 47 -25.60 -8.39 -2.16
N LEU A 48 -25.79 -8.12 -3.45
CA LEU A 48 -25.57 -6.79 -4.04
C LEU A 48 -26.82 -5.91 -3.91
N ALA A 49 -28.01 -6.45 -4.16
CA ALA A 49 -29.25 -5.68 -4.15
C ALA A 49 -29.53 -4.95 -2.81
N PRO A 50 -29.27 -5.53 -1.62
CA PRO A 50 -29.39 -4.82 -0.35
C PRO A 50 -28.35 -3.70 -0.15
N VAL A 51 -27.17 -3.82 -0.77
CA VAL A 51 -26.08 -2.84 -0.68
C VAL A 51 -26.37 -1.63 -1.59
N PHE A 52 -26.90 -1.88 -2.78
CA PHE A 52 -27.18 -0.84 -3.77
C PHE A 52 -28.60 -0.26 -3.69
N GLY A 53 -29.57 -1.00 -3.14
CA GLY A 53 -30.97 -0.61 -2.96
C GLY A 53 -31.15 0.81 -2.43
N PRO A 54 -30.60 1.12 -1.23
CA PRO A 54 -30.71 2.46 -0.66
C PRO A 54 -30.09 3.54 -1.55
N SER A 55 -28.92 3.29 -2.15
CA SER A 55 -28.18 4.33 -2.90
C SER A 55 -28.77 4.63 -4.28
N VAL A 56 -29.46 3.66 -4.90
CA VAL A 56 -30.04 3.80 -6.24
C VAL A 56 -31.43 4.44 -6.19
N LEU A 57 -32.21 4.18 -5.13
CA LEU A 57 -33.61 4.58 -5.04
C LEU A 57 -33.90 5.71 -4.04
N TYR A 58 -32.95 6.12 -3.19
CA TYR A 58 -33.17 7.18 -2.17
C TYR A 58 -33.63 8.54 -2.75
N LYS A 59 -33.27 8.85 -4.00
CA LYS A 59 -33.58 10.17 -4.59
C LYS A 59 -35.06 10.38 -4.94
N ILE A 60 -35.90 9.35 -4.89
CA ILE A 60 -37.32 9.45 -5.22
C ILE A 60 -38.14 10.04 -4.06
N VAL A 61 -37.59 10.11 -2.84
CA VAL A 61 -38.34 10.46 -1.62
C VAL A 61 -38.21 11.95 -1.20
N GLU A 62 -37.29 12.72 -1.77
CA GLU A 62 -37.07 14.13 -1.36
C GLU A 62 -38.04 15.16 -2.00
N ASP A 63 -38.79 14.80 -3.05
CA ASP A 63 -39.66 15.73 -3.78
C ASP A 63 -41.12 15.80 -3.25
N VAL A 64 -41.44 15.15 -2.11
CA VAL A 64 -42.75 15.32 -1.46
C VAL A 64 -42.60 16.27 -0.27
N GLU A 65 -42.93 17.54 -0.50
CA GLU A 65 -42.97 18.57 0.54
C GLU A 65 -43.79 18.13 1.76
N ASN A 66 -43.18 18.30 2.95
CA ASN A 66 -43.75 18.14 4.29
C ASN A 66 -44.11 16.71 4.73
N GLU A 67 -43.22 16.09 5.52
CA GLU A 67 -43.45 15.77 6.95
C GLU A 67 -42.41 14.77 7.47
N THR A 68 -41.49 15.22 8.35
CA THR A 68 -40.61 14.39 9.22
C THR A 68 -39.71 13.34 8.54
N PRO A 69 -38.57 12.93 9.12
CA PRO A 69 -37.80 11.81 8.61
C PRO A 69 -38.58 10.53 8.89
N ALA A 70 -39.55 10.21 8.04
CA ALA A 70 -40.29 8.96 8.11
C ALA A 70 -39.30 7.82 7.89
N ASN A 71 -39.22 6.93 8.88
CA ASN A 71 -38.64 5.61 8.68
C ASN A 71 -39.33 5.02 7.44
N SER A 72 -38.61 4.89 6.32
CA SER A 72 -39.11 4.11 5.18
C SER A 72 -39.56 2.76 5.71
N SER A 73 -40.78 2.36 5.38
CA SER A 73 -41.32 1.12 5.93
C SER A 73 -40.41 -0.04 5.54
N PHE A 74 -40.26 -1.05 6.39
CA PHE A 74 -39.46 -2.25 6.08
C PHE A 74 -39.91 -2.89 4.75
N GLU A 75 -41.18 -2.76 4.41
CA GLU A 75 -41.79 -3.23 3.16
C GLU A 75 -41.29 -2.43 1.94
N GLU A 76 -41.19 -1.10 2.02
CA GLU A 76 -40.60 -0.26 0.96
C GLU A 76 -39.12 -0.56 0.74
N ASN A 77 -38.37 -0.79 1.82
CA ASN A 77 -36.97 -1.16 1.71
C ASN A 77 -36.80 -2.53 1.03
N ASN A 78 -37.63 -3.52 1.34
CA ASN A 78 -37.60 -4.81 0.65
C ASN A 78 -38.00 -4.68 -0.82
N ALA A 79 -39.06 -3.94 -1.12
CA ALA A 79 -39.46 -3.68 -2.51
C ALA A 79 -38.35 -2.97 -3.30
N SER A 80 -37.60 -2.06 -2.68
CA SER A 80 -36.45 -1.40 -3.28
C SER A 80 -35.32 -2.37 -3.63
N MET A 81 -35.09 -3.38 -2.77
CA MET A 81 -34.10 -4.42 -3.01
C MET A 81 -34.52 -5.32 -4.17
N ASP A 82 -35.80 -5.69 -4.23
CA ASP A 82 -36.34 -6.52 -5.31
C ASP A 82 -36.22 -5.81 -6.67
N VAL A 83 -36.56 -4.51 -6.72
CA VAL A 83 -36.42 -3.69 -7.95
C VAL A 83 -34.95 -3.61 -8.40
N VAL A 84 -34.01 -3.43 -7.47
CA VAL A 84 -32.58 -3.41 -7.81
C VAL A 84 -32.07 -4.79 -8.23
N ALA A 85 -32.55 -5.86 -7.61
CA ALA A 85 -32.22 -7.23 -8.02
C ALA A 85 -32.67 -7.51 -9.45
N ASP A 86 -33.88 -7.07 -9.83
CA ASP A 86 -34.41 -7.18 -11.17
C ASP A 86 -33.60 -6.33 -12.17
N LEU A 87 -33.20 -5.12 -11.78
CA LEU A 87 -32.42 -4.22 -12.62
C LEU A 87 -31.01 -4.75 -12.90
N ILE A 88 -30.39 -5.40 -11.91
CA ILE A 88 -29.10 -6.08 -12.06
C ILE A 88 -29.26 -7.32 -12.96
N SER A 89 -30.25 -8.16 -12.69
CA SER A 89 -30.46 -9.43 -13.41
C SER A 89 -30.90 -9.22 -14.86
N GLY A 90 -31.67 -8.16 -15.11
CA GLY A 90 -32.19 -7.77 -16.42
C GLY A 90 -31.38 -6.68 -17.12
N TYR A 91 -30.20 -6.30 -16.63
CA TYR A 91 -29.44 -5.13 -17.09
C TYR A 91 -29.32 -5.03 -18.62
N THR A 92 -28.95 -6.13 -19.27
CA THR A 92 -28.77 -6.18 -20.74
C THR A 92 -30.07 -5.94 -21.52
N TRP A 93 -31.20 -6.34 -20.95
CA TRP A 93 -32.52 -6.17 -21.54
C TRP A 93 -33.08 -4.78 -21.27
N PHE A 94 -32.98 -4.28 -20.04
CA PHE A 94 -33.50 -2.96 -19.65
C PHE A 94 -32.77 -1.79 -20.32
N PHE A 95 -31.45 -1.93 -20.54
CA PHE A 95 -30.62 -0.85 -21.08
C PHE A 95 -30.18 -1.06 -22.53
N GLU A 96 -30.80 -2.03 -23.23
CA GLU A 96 -30.53 -2.31 -24.65
C GLU A 96 -29.04 -2.42 -24.99
N VAL A 97 -28.27 -3.08 -24.12
CA VAL A 97 -26.81 -3.17 -24.27
C VAL A 97 -26.49 -4.02 -25.49
N ASP A 98 -25.69 -3.46 -26.40
CA ASP A 98 -25.29 -4.16 -27.63
C ASP A 98 -24.50 -5.45 -27.27
N PRO A 99 -24.92 -6.62 -27.76
CA PRO A 99 -24.16 -7.86 -27.60
C PRO A 99 -22.67 -7.74 -28.00
N ALA A 100 -22.34 -6.88 -28.96
CA ALA A 100 -20.95 -6.63 -29.37
C ALA A 100 -20.13 -5.89 -28.30
N GLU A 101 -20.77 -5.01 -27.52
CA GLU A 101 -20.14 -4.29 -26.42
C GLU A 101 -19.86 -5.22 -25.23
N MET A 102 -20.80 -6.13 -24.92
CA MET A 102 -20.57 -7.19 -23.94
C MET A 102 -19.40 -8.12 -24.31
N GLU A 103 -19.30 -8.50 -25.59
CA GLU A 103 -18.21 -9.35 -26.07
C GLU A 103 -16.85 -8.62 -26.00
N LYS A 104 -16.83 -7.32 -26.25
CA LYS A 104 -15.63 -6.48 -26.10
C LYS A 104 -15.19 -6.42 -24.63
N GLU A 105 -16.11 -6.21 -23.70
CA GLU A 105 -15.81 -6.16 -22.27
C GLU A 105 -15.30 -7.52 -21.76
N LYS A 106 -15.93 -8.62 -22.18
CA LYS A 106 -15.45 -9.99 -21.89
C LYS A 106 -14.02 -10.22 -22.38
N ARG A 107 -13.67 -9.71 -23.57
CA ARG A 107 -12.30 -9.81 -24.09
C ARG A 107 -11.30 -8.96 -23.30
N ILE A 108 -11.69 -7.76 -22.88
CA ILE A 108 -10.86 -6.90 -22.02
C ILE A 108 -10.62 -7.59 -20.67
N GLN A 109 -11.67 -8.13 -20.06
CA GLN A 109 -11.58 -8.84 -18.79
C GLN A 109 -10.74 -10.12 -18.91
N ALA A 110 -10.94 -10.91 -19.98
CA ALA A 110 -10.10 -12.09 -20.25
C ALA A 110 -8.64 -11.71 -20.46
N ALA A 111 -8.35 -10.58 -21.13
CA ALA A 111 -6.99 -10.06 -21.26
C ALA A 111 -6.41 -9.60 -19.91
N MET A 112 -7.21 -8.98 -19.04
CA MET A 112 -6.78 -8.60 -17.68
C MET A 112 -6.49 -9.83 -16.81
N ASP A 113 -7.34 -10.85 -16.86
CA ASP A 113 -7.15 -12.13 -16.18
C ASP A 113 -5.88 -12.82 -16.70
N LEU A 114 -5.69 -12.89 -18.01
CA LEU A 114 -4.46 -13.40 -18.63
C LEU A 114 -3.23 -12.58 -18.26
N LEU A 115 -3.32 -11.26 -18.12
CA LEU A 115 -2.21 -10.41 -17.66
C LEU A 115 -1.91 -10.62 -16.18
N ARG A 116 -2.93 -10.84 -15.35
CA ARG A 116 -2.77 -11.17 -13.93
C ARG A 116 -2.13 -12.55 -13.76
N GLU A 117 -2.61 -13.54 -14.51
CA GLU A 117 -2.03 -14.88 -14.58
C GLU A 117 -0.63 -14.85 -15.19
N ALA A 118 -0.37 -14.04 -16.21
CA ALA A 118 0.97 -13.87 -16.80
C ALA A 118 1.94 -13.10 -15.87
N LYS A 119 1.45 -12.22 -15.00
CA LYS A 119 2.23 -11.63 -13.91
C LYS A 119 2.55 -12.66 -12.83
N ILE A 120 1.64 -13.60 -12.56
CA ILE A 120 1.88 -14.78 -11.69
C ILE A 120 2.79 -15.81 -12.38
N ALA A 121 2.73 -15.90 -13.71
CA ALA A 121 3.52 -16.80 -14.57
C ALA A 121 4.77 -16.12 -15.15
N GLN A 122 5.14 -14.92 -14.68
CA GLN A 122 6.54 -14.53 -14.66
C GLN A 122 7.22 -15.66 -13.89
N ARG A 123 7.97 -16.49 -14.61
CA ARG A 123 8.59 -17.72 -14.09
C ARG A 123 9.05 -17.44 -12.67
N PRO A 124 8.67 -18.25 -11.65
CA PRO A 124 9.29 -18.12 -10.34
C PRO A 124 10.78 -18.11 -10.63
N ALA A 125 11.43 -16.97 -10.39
CA ALA A 125 12.84 -16.84 -10.66
C ALA A 125 13.47 -18.03 -9.92
N GLY A 126 14.07 -18.94 -10.68
CA GLY A 126 14.82 -20.03 -10.09
C GLY A 126 15.81 -19.42 -9.12
N ASP A 127 16.15 -20.16 -8.06
CA ASP A 127 16.96 -19.57 -7.01
C ASP A 127 18.22 -18.89 -7.58
N ILE A 128 18.49 -17.67 -7.15
CA ILE A 128 19.64 -16.89 -7.65
C ILE A 128 20.78 -17.04 -6.66
N LEU A 129 21.99 -17.34 -7.15
CA LEU A 129 23.18 -17.34 -6.31
C LEU A 129 23.65 -15.90 -6.08
N VAL A 130 23.68 -15.45 -4.83
CA VAL A 130 24.05 -14.08 -4.45
C VAL A 130 25.16 -14.12 -3.41
N GLY A 131 26.17 -13.26 -3.57
CA GLY A 131 27.19 -13.02 -2.57
C GLY A 131 26.64 -12.15 -1.44
N VAL A 132 26.71 -12.66 -0.21
CA VAL A 132 26.26 -11.98 1.00
C VAL A 132 27.48 -11.76 1.90
N TYR A 133 27.74 -10.50 2.23
CA TYR A 133 28.82 -10.15 3.14
C TYR A 133 28.37 -10.31 4.60
N VAL A 134 29.30 -10.59 5.49
CA VAL A 134 29.07 -10.74 6.92
C VAL A 134 30.01 -9.81 7.67
N TYR A 135 29.45 -8.99 8.54
CA TYR A 135 30.03 -7.85 9.26
C TYR A 135 30.48 -6.67 8.40
N SER A 136 31.30 -6.90 7.37
CA SER A 136 31.78 -5.85 6.48
C SER A 136 32.18 -6.41 5.12
N LYS A 137 32.05 -5.57 4.09
CA LYS A 137 32.60 -5.85 2.77
C LYS A 137 34.13 -5.85 2.73
N ASP A 138 34.77 -5.03 3.56
CA ASP A 138 36.21 -4.75 3.47
C ASP A 138 37.05 -5.77 4.27
N TRP A 139 36.55 -6.22 5.43
CA TRP A 139 37.28 -7.11 6.34
C TRP A 139 36.49 -8.37 6.75
N GLY A 140 35.22 -8.47 6.36
CA GLY A 140 34.35 -9.57 6.74
C GLY A 140 34.44 -10.79 5.83
N HIS A 141 33.46 -11.67 5.96
CA HIS A 141 33.33 -12.86 5.10
C HIS A 141 32.34 -12.58 3.97
N CYS A 142 32.56 -13.17 2.80
CA CYS A 142 31.57 -13.23 1.73
C CYS A 142 31.17 -14.69 1.52
N ILE A 143 29.87 -14.98 1.61
CA ILE A 143 29.32 -16.31 1.36
C ILE A 143 28.37 -16.26 0.17
N ASN A 144 28.39 -17.31 -0.65
CA ASN A 144 27.43 -17.44 -1.74
C ASN A 144 26.19 -18.17 -1.24
N VAL A 145 25.04 -17.52 -1.32
CA VAL A 145 23.77 -18.06 -0.85
C VAL A 145 22.79 -18.18 -2.01
N LYS A 146 22.10 -19.31 -2.08
CA LYS A 146 21.05 -19.58 -3.06
C LYS A 146 19.74 -18.95 -2.58
N LEU A 147 19.38 -17.80 -3.13
CA LEU A 147 18.17 -17.06 -2.77
C LEU A 147 16.93 -17.62 -3.46
N SER A 148 16.05 -18.27 -2.70
CA SER A 148 14.73 -18.70 -3.16
C SER A 148 13.69 -17.59 -2.96
N PRO A 149 12.56 -17.61 -3.70
CA PRO A 149 11.47 -16.63 -3.52
C PRO A 149 10.88 -16.61 -2.09
N ALA A 150 10.99 -17.73 -1.36
CA ALA A 150 10.49 -17.85 0.01
C ALA A 150 11.50 -17.42 1.08
N MET A 151 12.76 -17.15 0.72
CA MET A 151 13.77 -16.80 1.72
C MET A 151 13.59 -15.35 2.21
N THR A 152 13.23 -15.23 3.48
CA THR A 152 13.13 -13.94 4.18
C THR A 152 14.48 -13.49 4.71
N ALA A 153 14.61 -12.19 5.04
CA ALA A 153 15.83 -11.65 5.65
C ALA A 153 16.17 -12.34 6.98
N GLY A 154 15.17 -12.65 7.80
CA GLY A 154 15.36 -13.41 9.04
C GLY A 154 15.86 -14.83 8.81
N ALA A 155 15.33 -15.52 7.80
CA ALA A 155 15.79 -16.84 7.42
C ALA A 155 17.24 -16.82 6.89
N LEU A 156 17.60 -15.81 6.09
CA LEU A 156 18.95 -15.61 5.58
C LEU A 156 19.96 -15.33 6.71
N CYS A 157 19.61 -14.46 7.67
CA CYS A 157 20.41 -14.26 8.89
C CYS A 157 20.63 -15.59 9.63
N LYS A 158 19.56 -16.33 9.93
CA LYS A 158 19.63 -17.61 10.64
C LYS A 158 20.55 -18.60 9.93
N HIS A 159 20.35 -18.77 8.62
CA HIS A 159 21.13 -19.69 7.79
C HIS A 159 22.62 -19.35 7.83
N THR A 160 22.96 -18.07 7.64
CA THR A 160 24.34 -17.59 7.60
C THR A 160 25.03 -17.74 8.96
N MET A 161 24.33 -17.39 10.04
CA MET A 161 24.86 -17.53 11.40
C MET A 161 25.14 -18.99 11.76
N GLN A 162 24.27 -19.92 11.35
CA GLN A 162 24.47 -21.35 11.52
C GLN A 162 25.66 -21.87 10.69
N GLN A 163 25.74 -21.47 9.42
CA GLN A 163 26.80 -21.89 8.50
C GLN A 163 28.19 -21.43 8.97
N LEU A 164 28.30 -20.21 9.50
CA LEU A 164 29.55 -19.61 9.97
C LEU A 164 29.79 -19.80 11.49
N ASN A 165 28.89 -20.51 12.18
CA ASN A 165 28.96 -20.73 13.62
C ASN A 165 29.09 -19.42 14.45
N ILE A 166 28.38 -18.38 14.03
CA ILE A 166 28.34 -17.07 14.71
C ILE A 166 27.55 -17.22 16.02
N LYS A 167 28.12 -16.70 17.12
CA LYS A 167 27.54 -16.81 18.48
C LYS A 167 26.68 -15.63 18.91
N GLU A 168 26.55 -14.62 18.06
CA GLU A 168 25.69 -13.48 18.33
C GLU A 168 24.21 -13.89 18.46
N PRO A 169 23.41 -13.19 19.27
CA PRO A 169 21.97 -13.41 19.32
C PRO A 169 21.33 -13.10 17.95
N ILE A 170 20.45 -13.98 17.47
CA ILE A 170 19.79 -13.82 16.16
C ILE A 170 18.98 -12.51 16.05
N ASN A 171 18.40 -12.07 17.17
CA ASN A 171 17.63 -10.83 17.24
C ASN A 171 18.50 -9.56 17.19
N LYS A 172 19.83 -9.69 17.27
CA LYS A 172 20.78 -8.59 17.12
C LYS A 172 21.37 -8.47 15.72
N MET A 173 21.12 -9.44 14.85
CA MET A 173 21.67 -9.47 13.49
C MET A 173 20.58 -9.13 12.47
N ALA A 174 20.91 -8.34 11.46
CA ALA A 174 20.02 -8.06 10.34
C ALA A 174 20.76 -8.11 9.01
N VAL A 175 20.01 -8.39 7.96
CA VAL A 175 20.46 -8.20 6.58
C VAL A 175 20.30 -6.73 6.25
N PHE A 176 21.36 -6.08 5.83
CA PHE A 176 21.34 -4.72 5.30
C PHE A 176 21.42 -4.76 3.78
N GLU A 177 20.56 -3.96 3.14
CA GLU A 177 20.73 -3.56 1.76
C GLU A 177 21.64 -2.34 1.74
N VAL A 178 22.83 -2.49 1.16
CA VAL A 178 23.83 -1.41 1.06
C VAL A 178 23.96 -0.98 -0.39
N VAL A 179 23.84 0.32 -0.65
CA VAL A 179 23.79 0.90 -1.99
C VAL A 179 24.69 2.14 -2.10
N CYS A 180 24.82 2.68 -3.31
CA CYS A 180 25.58 3.92 -3.58
C CYS A 180 27.00 3.89 -3.00
N ASP A 181 27.81 2.87 -3.31
CA ASP A 181 29.20 2.80 -2.85
C ASP A 181 29.35 2.91 -1.31
N GLN A 182 28.43 2.25 -0.57
CA GLN A 182 28.37 2.23 0.90
C GLN A 182 27.93 3.55 1.55
N ASP A 183 27.49 4.53 0.77
CA ASP A 183 26.95 5.78 1.30
C ASP A 183 25.59 5.62 1.99
N LEU A 184 24.81 4.65 1.50
CA LEU A 184 23.43 4.45 1.88
C LEU A 184 23.19 3.01 2.27
N GLU A 185 22.42 2.81 3.33
CA GLU A 185 21.98 1.49 3.74
C GLU A 185 20.63 1.50 4.44
N ARG A 186 19.97 0.34 4.44
CA ARG A 186 18.79 0.11 5.28
C ARG A 186 18.79 -1.33 5.83
N PRO A 187 18.37 -1.55 7.07
CA PRO A 187 18.09 -2.89 7.56
C PRO A 187 16.83 -3.41 6.87
N LEU A 188 16.88 -4.66 6.41
CA LEU A 188 15.70 -5.38 5.96
C LEU A 188 14.95 -5.90 7.18
N HIS A 189 13.65 -5.70 7.21
CA HIS A 189 12.76 -6.31 8.18
C HIS A 189 12.81 -7.83 8.05
N HIS A 190 12.74 -8.53 9.18
CA HIS A 190 12.96 -9.98 9.24
C HIS A 190 12.00 -10.80 8.34
N SER A 191 10.83 -10.24 7.99
CA SER A 191 9.85 -10.85 7.09
C SER A 191 10.01 -10.47 5.61
N GLU A 192 10.86 -9.51 5.27
CA GLU A 192 11.04 -9.09 3.88
C GLU A 192 11.65 -10.22 3.02
N PRO A 193 11.11 -10.49 1.82
CA PRO A 193 11.69 -11.45 0.88
C PRO A 193 12.97 -10.88 0.26
N VAL A 194 14.11 -11.53 0.49
CA VAL A 194 15.42 -11.01 0.07
C VAL A 194 15.56 -11.02 -1.46
N LEU A 195 14.99 -12.02 -2.13
CA LEU A 195 15.06 -12.10 -3.59
C LEU A 195 14.41 -10.87 -4.26
N SER A 196 13.29 -10.38 -3.73
CA SER A 196 12.63 -9.17 -4.25
C SER A 196 13.51 -7.94 -4.14
N VAL A 197 14.32 -7.83 -3.08
CA VAL A 197 15.27 -6.73 -2.89
C VAL A 197 16.37 -6.78 -3.96
N VAL A 198 16.97 -7.95 -4.19
CA VAL A 198 18.06 -8.11 -5.16
C VAL A 198 17.57 -7.89 -6.60
N VAL A 199 16.41 -8.45 -6.95
CA VAL A 199 15.84 -8.29 -8.31
C VAL A 199 15.45 -6.85 -8.58
N ARG A 200 15.02 -6.09 -7.56
CA ARG A 200 14.66 -4.67 -7.71
C ARG A 200 15.83 -3.82 -8.21
N TRP A 201 17.08 -4.17 -7.91
CA TRP A 201 18.25 -3.46 -8.42
C TRP A 201 18.38 -3.51 -9.94
N ALA A 202 17.84 -4.54 -10.61
CA ALA A 202 17.87 -4.64 -12.07
C ALA A 202 17.06 -3.53 -12.76
N ASN A 203 16.11 -2.92 -12.04
CA ASN A 203 15.30 -1.80 -12.53
C ASN A 203 15.95 -0.43 -12.28
N TRP A 204 17.10 -0.38 -11.61
CA TRP A 204 17.80 0.87 -11.30
C TRP A 204 18.77 1.23 -12.44
N ASP A 205 19.15 2.51 -12.52
CA ASP A 205 20.24 2.91 -13.40
C ASP A 205 21.51 2.13 -13.03
N ALA A 206 22.23 1.66 -14.05
CA ALA A 206 23.43 0.83 -13.87
C ALA A 206 24.50 1.51 -13.00
N SER A 207 24.55 2.84 -13.01
CA SER A 207 25.46 3.62 -12.15
C SER A 207 25.19 3.44 -10.66
N PHE A 208 23.93 3.24 -10.26
CA PHE A 208 23.53 3.03 -8.88
C PHE A 208 23.48 1.56 -8.50
N ALA A 209 23.13 0.66 -9.44
CA ALA A 209 23.00 -0.76 -9.16
C ALA A 209 24.34 -1.50 -8.96
N LYS A 210 25.40 -1.05 -9.66
CA LYS A 210 26.67 -1.80 -9.79
C LYS A 210 27.38 -2.14 -8.47
N SER A 211 27.17 -1.33 -7.43
CA SER A 211 27.85 -1.47 -6.14
C SER A 211 26.93 -1.90 -5.02
N ASN A 212 25.69 -2.29 -5.34
CA ASN A 212 24.74 -2.78 -4.37
C ASN A 212 25.13 -4.17 -3.88
N TYR A 213 24.95 -4.41 -2.58
CA TYR A 213 25.19 -5.71 -1.98
C TYR A 213 24.37 -5.91 -0.71
N LEU A 214 24.29 -7.17 -0.28
CA LEU A 214 23.71 -7.55 1.00
C LEU A 214 24.81 -7.73 2.05
N CYS A 215 24.58 -7.20 3.25
CA CYS A 215 25.51 -7.31 4.37
C CYS A 215 24.79 -7.74 5.64
N ILE A 216 25.17 -8.86 6.25
CA ILE A 216 24.65 -9.31 7.54
C ILE A 216 25.54 -8.76 8.64
N LYS A 217 25.00 -7.89 9.49
CA LYS A 217 25.75 -7.24 10.59
C LYS A 217 24.85 -6.93 11.78
N ASN A 218 25.44 -6.42 12.86
CA ASN A 218 24.70 -5.98 14.04
C ASN A 218 23.69 -4.90 13.65
N ASN A 219 22.45 -5.06 14.12
CA ASN A 219 21.36 -4.15 13.83
C ASN A 219 21.34 -2.98 14.82
N TYR A 220 22.26 -2.04 14.60
CA TYR A 220 22.37 -0.82 15.42
C TYR A 220 21.08 0.03 15.39
N VAL A 221 20.35 0.05 14.27
CA VAL A 221 19.11 0.82 14.10
C VAL A 221 18.07 0.40 15.13
N TYR A 222 17.90 -0.90 15.32
CA TYR A 222 16.90 -1.43 16.24
C TYR A 222 17.25 -1.13 17.69
N ASP A 223 18.54 -1.17 18.04
CA ASP A 223 19.02 -0.81 19.38
C ASP A 223 18.77 0.69 19.68
N GLU A 224 19.00 1.57 18.70
CA GLU A 224 18.79 3.01 18.82
C GLU A 224 17.31 3.39 18.97
N ILE A 225 16.42 2.81 18.16
CA ILE A 225 14.99 3.17 18.19
C ILE A 225 14.16 2.43 19.24
N ALA A 226 14.68 1.33 19.81
CA ALA A 226 13.94 0.47 20.75
C ALA A 226 13.22 1.24 21.88
N PRO A 227 13.83 2.26 22.53
CA PRO A 227 13.15 3.04 23.57
C PRO A 227 11.91 3.79 23.06
N LEU A 228 11.90 4.17 21.78
CA LEU A 228 10.83 4.97 21.17
C LEU A 228 9.66 4.12 20.67
N VAL A 229 9.92 2.88 20.24
CA VAL A 229 8.91 1.99 19.64
C VAL A 229 8.34 0.93 20.59
N SER A 230 8.83 0.88 21.83
CA SER A 230 8.45 -0.15 22.82
C SER A 230 6.93 -0.25 23.06
N ASN A 231 6.20 0.87 23.01
CA ASN A 231 4.77 0.91 23.27
C ASN A 231 3.89 0.75 22.01
N ARG A 232 4.49 0.58 20.82
CA ARG A 232 3.81 0.44 19.51
C ARG A 232 2.77 1.53 19.19
N GLN A 233 2.82 2.67 19.86
CA GLN A 233 1.92 3.78 19.55
C GLN A 233 2.34 4.44 18.23
N PRO A 234 1.38 4.91 17.41
CA PRO A 234 1.70 5.72 16.25
C PRO A 234 2.53 6.93 16.70
N LEU A 235 3.71 7.08 16.10
CA LEU A 235 4.57 8.23 16.34
C LEU A 235 4.31 9.27 15.26
N SER A 236 4.17 10.53 15.66
CA SER A 236 4.13 11.67 14.75
C SER A 236 5.35 12.55 15.01
N VAL A 237 5.99 13.03 13.95
CA VAL A 237 7.12 13.96 14.03
C VAL A 237 6.89 15.15 13.11
N PHE A 238 7.25 16.34 13.59
CA PHE A 238 7.16 17.59 12.83
C PHE A 238 8.45 18.36 13.04
N SER A 239 9.19 18.59 11.96
CA SER A 239 10.55 19.13 12.02
C SER A 239 10.83 20.12 10.89
N GLU A 240 11.69 21.09 11.19
CA GLU A 240 12.31 21.93 10.18
C GLU A 240 13.68 21.34 9.80
N LEU A 241 13.76 20.79 8.59
CA LEU A 241 14.86 19.96 8.11
C LEU A 241 15.55 20.59 6.89
N ARG A 242 16.66 19.97 6.47
CA ARG A 242 17.31 20.26 5.20
C ARG A 242 16.85 19.26 4.15
N TYR A 243 16.27 19.73 3.06
CA TYR A 243 15.73 18.89 1.97
C TYR A 243 16.42 19.21 0.65
N ALA A 244 16.74 18.16 -0.13
CA ALA A 244 17.19 18.27 -1.50
C ALA A 244 16.36 17.32 -2.39
N GLU A 245 15.75 17.84 -3.44
CA GLU A 245 15.07 17.01 -4.44
C GLU A 245 16.07 16.16 -5.24
N ALA A 246 15.61 15.06 -5.82
CA ALA A 246 16.44 14.14 -6.63
C ALA A 246 17.30 14.81 -7.71
N ARG A 247 16.84 15.92 -8.29
CA ARG A 247 17.57 16.66 -9.34
C ARG A 247 18.46 17.78 -8.79
N GLN A 248 18.32 18.13 -7.51
CA GLN A 248 19.03 19.23 -6.88
C GLN A 248 20.26 18.71 -6.13
N LYS A 249 21.39 19.37 -6.32
CA LYS A 249 22.66 19.06 -5.62
C LYS A 249 22.92 19.98 -4.42
N SER A 250 21.86 20.56 -3.85
CA SER A 250 21.96 21.45 -2.71
C SER A 250 20.74 21.32 -1.80
N PHE A 251 20.99 21.38 -0.51
CA PHE A 251 19.95 21.37 0.51
C PHE A 251 19.35 22.75 0.70
N LYS A 252 18.03 22.78 0.91
CA LYS A 252 17.26 23.96 1.30
C LYS A 252 16.51 23.66 2.58
N LYS A 253 16.29 24.69 3.39
CA LYS A 253 15.44 24.59 4.57
C LYS A 253 14.01 24.25 4.14
N SER A 254 13.41 23.26 4.80
CA SER A 254 12.06 22.77 4.51
C SER A 254 11.40 22.26 5.78
N VAL A 255 10.08 22.25 5.82
CA VAL A 255 9.30 21.78 6.97
C VAL A 255 8.63 20.49 6.57
N LEU A 256 8.92 19.42 7.29
CA LEU A 256 8.36 18.11 7.03
C LEU A 256 7.66 17.58 8.28
N GLU A 257 6.58 16.85 8.04
CA GLU A 257 5.83 16.10 9.04
C GLU A 257 5.76 14.64 8.62
N PHE A 258 5.87 13.72 9.57
CA PHE A 258 5.44 12.35 9.41
C PHE A 258 4.29 12.05 10.36
N THR A 259 3.11 11.78 9.81
CA THR A 259 1.91 11.43 10.57
C THR A 259 1.07 10.43 9.77
N GLY A 260 0.58 9.36 10.41
CA GLY A 260 -0.34 8.41 9.79
C GLY A 260 0.23 7.67 8.57
N GLY A 261 1.52 7.36 8.56
CA GLY A 261 2.19 6.68 7.44
C GLY A 261 2.47 7.58 6.24
N LYS A 262 2.39 8.90 6.41
CA LYS A 262 2.61 9.88 5.34
C LYS A 262 3.70 10.87 5.72
N ILE A 263 4.63 11.10 4.80
CA ILE A 263 5.58 12.21 4.85
C ILE A 263 4.95 13.38 4.12
N THR A 264 4.69 14.49 4.80
CA THR A 264 4.13 15.71 4.22
C THR A 264 5.14 16.84 4.30
N GLN A 265 5.35 17.54 3.18
CA GLN A 265 6.21 18.71 3.11
C GLN A 265 5.36 19.98 3.02
N TYR A 266 5.68 20.96 3.86
CA TYR A 266 4.99 22.24 3.91
C TYR A 266 5.86 23.40 3.41
N LYS A 267 5.18 24.46 3.00
CA LYS A 267 5.81 25.72 2.56
C LYS A 267 6.51 26.46 3.69
N ASP A 268 5.94 26.41 4.89
CA ASP A 268 6.44 27.12 6.06
C ASP A 268 6.15 26.36 7.36
N SER A 269 6.73 26.84 8.46
CA SER A 269 6.63 26.23 9.79
C SER A 269 5.23 26.34 10.40
N LYS A 270 4.31 27.11 9.78
CA LYS A 270 2.90 27.19 10.19
C LYS A 270 2.03 26.19 9.42
N ALA A 271 2.64 25.33 8.60
CA ALA A 271 1.96 24.37 7.75
C ALA A 271 0.89 25.03 6.84
N SER A 272 1.14 26.27 6.39
CA SER A 272 0.12 27.06 5.68
C SER A 272 -0.30 26.49 4.32
N GLN A 273 0.59 25.75 3.67
CA GLN A 273 0.37 25.15 2.36
C GLN A 273 1.14 23.83 2.26
N LEU A 274 0.44 22.77 1.83
CA LEU A 274 1.03 21.49 1.46
C LEU A 274 1.71 21.62 0.11
N LEU A 275 2.99 21.23 0.04
CA LEU A 275 3.79 21.23 -1.20
C LEU A 275 3.87 19.84 -1.81
N ASN A 276 4.26 18.85 -1.01
CA ASN A 276 4.41 17.46 -1.44
C ASN A 276 3.92 16.52 -0.34
N GLN A 277 3.50 15.32 -0.74
CA GLN A 277 3.13 14.24 0.19
C GLN A 277 3.52 12.89 -0.40
N TRP A 278 4.05 12.00 0.44
CA TRP A 278 4.43 10.65 0.08
C TRP A 278 3.89 9.65 1.11
N ASN A 279 3.28 8.56 0.65
CA ASN A 279 2.93 7.45 1.55
C ASN A 279 4.16 6.58 1.79
N ILE A 280 4.34 6.11 3.02
CA ILE A 280 5.50 5.29 3.40
C ILE A 280 5.55 3.97 2.61
N GLU A 281 4.40 3.40 2.27
CA GLU A 281 4.28 2.16 1.50
C GLU A 281 4.70 2.30 0.03
N ASP A 282 4.69 3.52 -0.50
CA ASP A 282 5.01 3.82 -1.90
C ASP A 282 6.47 4.24 -2.09
N VAL A 283 7.24 4.39 -1.00
CA VAL A 283 8.61 4.90 -1.04
C VAL A 283 9.61 3.89 -0.49
N LEU A 284 10.77 3.82 -1.15
CA LEU A 284 11.94 3.13 -0.64
C LEU A 284 12.91 4.16 -0.07
N TRP A 285 13.29 4.00 1.18
CA TRP A 285 14.12 4.96 1.90
C TRP A 285 15.38 4.28 2.46
N PHE A 286 16.44 5.06 2.59
CA PHE A 286 17.76 4.63 3.06
C PHE A 286 18.30 5.64 4.06
N MET A 287 19.13 5.17 4.98
CA MET A 287 19.91 6.03 5.87
C MET A 287 21.28 6.29 5.24
N GLY A 288 21.76 7.52 5.34
CA GLY A 288 23.07 7.91 4.83
C GLY A 288 23.98 8.44 5.91
N THR A 289 25.28 8.18 5.77
CA THR A 289 26.31 8.64 6.71
C THR A 289 27.13 9.83 6.17
N ARG A 290 27.05 10.13 4.86
CA ARG A 290 27.73 11.26 4.23
C ARG A 290 26.76 12.40 3.88
N ASP A 291 27.29 13.62 3.80
CA ASP A 291 26.52 14.82 3.45
C ASP A 291 26.12 14.92 1.96
N ARG A 292 26.51 13.96 1.11
CA ARG A 292 26.35 14.06 -0.37
C ARG A 292 25.89 12.79 -1.13
N PRO A 293 25.04 11.90 -0.60
CA PRO A 293 24.40 10.91 -1.45
C PRO A 293 23.18 11.57 -2.10
N PHE A 294 23.38 12.38 -3.16
CA PHE A 294 22.26 12.87 -3.96
C PHE A 294 21.66 11.70 -4.76
N PHE A 295 20.86 10.88 -4.08
CA PHE A 295 20.17 9.71 -4.58
C PHE A 295 18.70 9.82 -4.20
N GLY A 296 17.85 10.09 -5.19
CA GLY A 296 16.46 10.42 -4.93
C GLY A 296 16.30 11.67 -4.07
N ASN A 297 15.16 11.81 -3.41
CA ASN A 297 14.91 12.91 -2.49
C ASN A 297 15.67 12.68 -1.18
N CYS A 298 16.46 13.67 -0.76
CA CYS A 298 17.31 13.57 0.41
C CYS A 298 16.84 14.48 1.53
N VAL A 299 16.79 13.96 2.76
CA VAL A 299 16.47 14.71 3.97
C VAL A 299 17.67 14.61 4.91
N SER A 300 18.14 15.76 5.38
CA SER A 300 19.22 15.88 6.37
C SER A 300 18.63 16.44 7.66
N LEU A 301 18.86 15.71 8.75
CA LEU A 301 18.36 15.99 10.08
C LEU A 301 19.45 16.69 10.91
N ALA A 302 19.04 17.56 11.83
CA ALA A 302 19.99 18.43 12.53
C ALA A 302 20.71 17.72 13.68
N THR A 303 20.05 16.74 14.30
CA THR A 303 20.55 16.03 15.48
C THR A 303 20.29 14.53 15.37
N GLN A 304 21.10 13.74 16.09
CA GLN A 304 20.91 12.29 16.21
C GLN A 304 19.54 11.94 16.83
N GLU A 305 19.10 12.68 17.85
CA GLU A 305 17.79 12.46 18.48
C GLU A 305 16.64 12.68 17.50
N GLU A 306 16.72 13.71 16.66
CA GLU A 306 15.74 13.95 15.61
C GLU A 306 15.77 12.82 14.56
N PHE A 307 16.96 12.37 14.19
CA PHE A 307 17.14 11.23 13.30
C PHE A 307 16.46 9.96 13.82
N GLU A 308 16.70 9.61 15.08
CA GLU A 308 16.11 8.43 15.73
C GLU A 308 14.57 8.52 15.83
N LYS A 309 14.02 9.71 16.12
CA LYS A 309 12.56 9.92 16.17
C LYS A 309 11.90 9.71 14.81
N TRP A 310 12.49 10.27 13.74
CA TRP A 310 12.00 10.09 12.38
C TRP A 310 12.09 8.62 11.96
N LEU A 311 13.23 7.98 12.24
CA LEU A 311 13.47 6.57 11.93
C LEU A 311 12.47 5.65 12.65
N ALA A 312 12.26 5.87 13.95
CA ALA A 312 11.29 5.14 14.76
C ALA A 312 9.86 5.29 14.22
N ALA A 313 9.46 6.52 13.87
CA ALA A 313 8.12 6.77 13.35
C ALA A 313 7.87 6.09 12.01
N MET A 314 8.82 6.21 11.08
CA MET A 314 8.74 5.59 9.75
C MET A 314 8.73 4.07 9.83
N LEU A 315 9.65 3.45 10.58
CA LEU A 315 9.70 1.99 10.72
C LEU A 315 8.46 1.42 11.41
N ASN A 316 7.95 2.08 12.46
CA ASN A 316 6.76 1.61 13.18
C ASN A 316 5.50 1.68 12.31
N ALA A 317 5.42 2.65 11.41
CA ALA A 317 4.33 2.74 10.45
C ALA A 317 4.48 1.75 9.28
N GLU A 318 5.70 1.49 8.80
CA GLU A 318 5.97 0.51 7.74
C GLU A 318 5.72 -0.94 8.21
N PHE A 319 6.04 -1.24 9.47
CA PHE A 319 5.89 -2.56 10.07
C PHE A 319 4.96 -2.56 11.30
N PRO A 320 3.64 -2.34 11.14
CA PRO A 320 2.69 -2.22 12.25
C PRO A 320 2.52 -3.51 13.05
N LYS A 321 2.90 -4.66 12.48
CA LYS A 321 2.89 -5.96 13.18
C LYS A 321 4.05 -6.12 14.17
N GLY A 322 5.02 -5.20 14.13
CA GLY A 322 6.22 -5.21 14.95
C GLY A 322 7.46 -5.20 14.06
N ILE A 323 8.50 -4.49 14.52
CA ILE A 323 9.78 -4.30 13.82
C ILE A 323 10.80 -5.38 14.21
N PHE A 324 10.71 -5.87 15.46
CA PHE A 324 11.65 -6.82 16.01
C PHE A 324 11.32 -8.26 15.58
N PRO A 325 12.32 -9.08 15.27
CA PRO A 325 12.10 -10.50 15.03
C PRO A 325 11.43 -11.15 16.24
N PRO A 326 10.52 -12.12 16.02
CA PRO A 326 9.89 -12.83 17.13
C PRO A 326 10.94 -13.49 18.00
N ALA A 327 10.69 -13.51 19.31
CA ALA A 327 11.54 -14.22 20.25
C ALA A 327 11.67 -15.70 19.81
N PRO A 328 12.83 -16.34 20.04
CA PRO A 328 12.94 -17.77 19.82
C PRO A 328 11.85 -18.48 20.63
N GLU A 329 11.11 -19.38 19.99
CA GLU A 329 10.16 -20.23 20.75
C GLU A 329 10.92 -20.99 21.84
N PRO A 330 10.39 -21.02 23.08
CA PRO A 330 10.98 -21.85 24.11
C PRO A 330 10.99 -23.30 23.62
N ILE A 331 12.14 -23.95 23.72
CA ILE A 331 12.27 -25.38 23.39
C ILE A 331 11.26 -26.11 24.28
N PRO A 332 10.30 -26.88 23.73
CA PRO A 332 9.41 -27.68 24.56
C PRO A 332 10.27 -28.57 25.45
N ASP A 333 10.10 -28.46 26.77
CA ASP A 333 10.74 -29.37 27.72
C ASP A 333 10.23 -30.78 27.42
N LEU A 334 11.00 -31.53 26.64
CA LEU A 334 10.73 -32.93 26.28
C LEU A 334 10.98 -33.88 27.47
N LEU A 335 11.01 -33.37 28.71
CA LEU A 335 11.36 -34.10 29.93
C LEU A 335 10.45 -33.79 31.14
N SER A 336 9.22 -33.27 30.95
CA SER A 336 8.21 -33.19 32.01
C SER A 336 7.28 -34.39 32.01
#